data_AF-A0A822HQF0-F1
#
_entry.id   AF-A0A822HQF0-F1
#
_cell.length_a   1.000
_cell.length_b   1.000
_cell.length_c   1.000
_cell.angle_alpha   90.00
_cell.angle_beta   90.00
_cell.angle_gamma   90.00
#
_symmetry.space_group_name_H-M   'P 1'
#
loop_
_entity.id
_entity.type
_entity.pdbx_description
1 polymer ?
#
loop_
_entity_poly.entity_id
_entity_poly.type
_entity_poly.pdbx_seq_one_letter_code
_entity_poly.pdbx_strand_id
1 'polypeptide(L)' 'GHGKGKDRNQLDYPTGVLVDRLGTVYVSDHWNNRVMRWRSGMS' A
#
# COMPACT_ATOMS: atom_id res chain seq x y z
N GLY A 1 -2.89 -11.91 2.70
CA GLY A 1 -3.39 -10.54 2.48
C GLY A 1 -4.90 -10.60 2.43
N HIS A 2 -5.60 -9.67 3.08
CA HIS A 2 -7.04 -9.73 3.37
C HIS A 2 -7.94 -9.50 2.13
N GLY A 3 -7.47 -9.83 0.93
CA GLY A 3 -8.19 -9.69 -0.33
C GLY A 3 -8.32 -8.24 -0.81
N LYS A 4 -9.23 -8.07 -1.79
CA LYS A 4 -9.61 -6.77 -2.34
C LYS A 4 -10.45 -5.98 -1.33
N GLY A 5 -10.18 -4.69 -1.19
CA GLY A 5 -11.00 -3.80 -0.38
C GLY A 5 -10.29 -2.50 -0.03
N LYS A 6 -10.91 -1.72 0.86
CA LYS A 6 -10.49 -0.35 1.22
C LYS A 6 -9.87 -0.24 2.61
N ASP A 7 -9.76 -1.34 3.34
CA ASP A 7 -9.17 -1.34 4.68
C ASP A 7 -7.65 -1.13 4.63
N ARG A 8 -7.02 -0.90 5.79
CA ARG A 8 -5.57 -0.60 5.92
C ARG A 8 -4.65 -1.76 5.52
N ASN A 9 -5.20 -2.96 5.41
CA ASN A 9 -4.52 -4.21 5.07
C ASN A 9 -5.07 -4.84 3.76
N GLN A 10 -5.76 -4.04 2.95
CA GLN A 10 -6.35 -4.40 1.67
C GLN A 10 -5.97 -3.39 0.59
N LEU A 11 -6.06 -3.82 -0.67
CA LEU A 11 -5.82 -3.02 -1.87
C LEU A 11 -6.97 -3.26 -2.87
N ASP A 12 -7.20 -2.33 -3.79
CA ASP A 12 -8.10 -2.50 -4.93
C ASP A 12 -7.45 -1.98 -6.22
N TYR A 13 -6.98 -2.93 -7.03
CA TYR A 13 -6.25 -2.69 -8.30
C TYR A 13 -5.02 -1.79 -8.12
N PRO A 14 -3.99 -2.29 -7.41
CA PRO A 14 -2.74 -1.56 -7.29
C PRO A 14 -2.05 -1.48 -8.67
N THR A 15 -1.62 -0.28 -9.06
CA THR A 15 -1.01 -0.03 -10.38
C THR A 15 0.48 0.31 -10.32
N GLY A 16 1.01 0.61 -9.13
CA GLY A 16 2.41 0.96 -8.94
C GLY A 16 2.91 0.66 -7.55
N VAL A 17 4.20 0.33 -7.45
CA VAL A 17 4.92 0.09 -6.20
C VAL A 17 6.28 0.79 -6.23
N LEU A 18 6.63 1.45 -5.12
CA LEU A 18 7.93 2.10 -4.90
C LEU A 18 8.43 1.74 -3.50
N VAL A 19 9.74 1.51 -3.37
CA VAL A 19 10.39 1.33 -2.07
C VAL A 19 11.46 2.41 -1.90
N ASP A 20 11.41 3.17 -0.80
CA ASP A 20 12.43 4.19 -0.50
C ASP A 20 13.68 3.59 0.18
N ARG A 21 14.72 4.41 0.35
CA ARG A 21 16.00 3.98 0.97
C ARG A 21 15.85 3.55 2.43
N LEU A 22 14.74 3.90 3.10
CA LEU A 22 14.44 3.51 4.48
C LEU A 22 13.60 2.23 4.55
N GLY A 23 13.31 1.61 3.41
CA GLY A 23 12.48 0.41 3.31
C GLY A 23 10.98 0.68 3.43
N THR A 24 10.53 1.93 3.30
CA THR A 24 9.09 2.23 3.24
C THR A 24 8.55 1.84 1.87
N VAL A 25 7.50 1.03 1.86
CA VAL A 25 6.78 0.62 0.65
C VAL A 25 5.63 1.58 0.41
N TYR A 26 5.53 2.11 -0.80
CA TYR A 26 4.42 2.92 -1.28
C TYR A 26 3.69 2.17 -2.39
N VAL A 27 2.35 2.19 -2.36
CA VAL A 27 1.51 1.54 -3.39
C VAL A 27 0.46 2.53 -3.87
N SER A 28 0.36 2.69 -5.20
CA SER A 28 -0.73 3.40 -5.86
C SER A 28 -1.94 2.47 -5.96
N ASP A 29 -2.95 2.71 -5.13
CA ASP A 29 -4.13 1.87 -4.96
C ASP A 29 -5.31 2.47 -5.75
N HIS A 30 -5.38 2.13 -7.04
CA HIS A 30 -6.07 2.92 -8.06
C HIS A 30 -7.58 3.03 -7.83
N TRP A 31 -8.29 1.91 -7.64
CA TRP A 31 -9.76 1.98 -7.45
C TRP A 31 -10.17 2.56 -6.11
N ASN A 32 -9.26 2.54 -5.13
CA ASN A 32 -9.46 3.22 -3.85
C ASN A 32 -9.07 4.71 -3.90
N ASN A 33 -8.58 5.22 -5.04
CA ASN A 33 -8.16 6.61 -5.22
C ASN A 33 -7.18 7.09 -4.13
N ARG A 34 -6.22 6.23 -3.75
CA ARG A 34 -5.28 6.53 -2.66
C ARG A 34 -3.87 6.05 -2.98
N VAL A 35 -2.90 6.61 -2.25
CA VAL A 35 -1.56 6.05 -2.12
C VAL A 35 -1.39 5.57 -0.70
N MET A 36 -1.00 4.31 -0.53
CA MET A 36 -0.75 3.71 0.79
C MET A 36 0.75 3.62 1.05
N ARG A 37 1.15 3.70 2.33
CA ARG A 37 2.54 3.45 2.75
C ARG A 37 2.62 2.49 3.93
N TRP A 38 3.61 1.61 3.92
CA TRP A 38 3.95 0.74 5.03
C TRP A 38 5.44 0.78 5.31
N ARG A 39 5.79 0.82 6.59
CA ARG A 39 7.17 0.66 7.04
C ARG A 39 7.18 -0.50 8.03
N SER A 40 7.99 -1.52 7.74
CA SER A 40 8.21 -2.61 8.68
C SER A 40 8.89 -2.05 9.93
N GLY A 41 8.32 -2.28 11.11
CA GLY A 41 8.91 -1.85 12.39
C GLY A 41 8.43 -0.51 12.97
N MET A 42 7.34 0.08 12.44
CA MET A 42 6.59 1.09 13.20
C MET A 42 5.53 0.37 14.03
N SER A 43 5.88 0.04 15.28
CA SER A 43 4.99 -0.41 16.35
C SER A 43 3.94 0.64 16.69
#